data_AF-A0A3D5N7E6-F1
#
_entry.id   AF-A0A3D5N7E6-F1
#
_cell.length_a   1.000
_cell.length_b   1.000
_cell.length_c   1.000
_cell.angle_alpha   90.00
_cell.angle_beta   90.00
_cell.angle_gamma   90.00
#
_symmetry.space_group_name_H-M   'P 1'
#
loop_
_entity.id
_entity.type
_entity.pdbx_description
1 polymer ?
#
loop_
_entity_poly.entity_id
_entity_poly.type
_entity_poly.pdbx_seq_one_letter_code
_entity_poly.pdbx_strand_id
1 'polypeptide(L)'
;MNEQFEIIEDQDDIPSNPTSNPRVADLINARLSRRGFFKGLMATSAVAGAYMATNGVVRAQDASTLTFKSIPQKITKTHAVADGYDANILIRYGDKVVADAPAFVPGAVDAVSQNKQFGYNNDFIAFMPLPVGSDSSDHGLLCVNHEYTNAELMWPGLKDAMGVSQEQALHEIAAHGHSVVEVKKTGGTWQVVDGSKYARRISALDTEMVITGAVAGHDRLKTSSDPTGTRVIGTLNNCAGGKTPWGTILIAEENFNGYFGGDISKTNEERNYKRLGISTDSWYSWVKYFDRFNVEKEPNEPNKFGWMVEIDPYDPTSTPKKRSALGRFKHEGATVILNKDNSVVAYSGDDQRFDYLYKFVASKKFNPNDRAANMDILEDGTLYVAKFNEDGSVNWMPLVHGDGPLTAQNDFNSQADVLIETRRAADLLGATQMDRPEDVEPNPVNGKVYVMLTNNSKRKEANIVNPRVENIHGHVLEL
;
A
#
# COMPACT_ATOMS: atom_id res chain seq x y z
N MET A 1 29.11 -22.33 -13.95
CA MET A 1 28.31 -22.50 -12.73
C MET A 1 26.87 -22.25 -13.14
N ASN A 2 26.02 -23.27 -13.09
CA ASN A 2 24.58 -23.06 -13.23
C ASN A 2 24.15 -22.42 -11.90
N GLU A 3 24.03 -21.10 -11.87
CA GLU A 3 23.35 -20.42 -10.79
C GLU A 3 21.88 -20.84 -10.87
N GLN A 4 21.49 -21.79 -10.02
CA GLN A 4 20.09 -22.02 -9.72
C GLN A 4 19.64 -20.80 -8.93
N PHE A 5 19.04 -19.84 -9.61
CA PHE A 5 18.25 -18.82 -8.95
C PHE A 5 17.04 -19.53 -8.34
N GLU A 6 17.03 -19.68 -7.02
CA GLU A 6 15.85 -20.10 -6.29
C GLU A 6 14.84 -18.96 -6.39
N ILE A 7 13.71 -19.20 -7.06
CA ILE A 7 12.59 -18.27 -7.05
C ILE A 7 12.00 -18.36 -5.64
N ILE A 8 12.28 -17.36 -4.80
CA ILE A 8 11.57 -17.18 -3.54
C ILE A 8 10.17 -16.69 -3.93
N GLU A 9 9.12 -17.50 -3.72
CA GLU A 9 7.74 -17.02 -3.79
C GLU A 9 7.53 -16.06 -2.60
N ASP A 10 7.22 -14.80 -2.89
CA ASP A 10 6.82 -13.81 -1.88
C ASP A 10 5.50 -14.23 -1.21
N GLN A 11 5.20 -13.82 0.03
CA GLN A 11 3.89 -14.20 0.62
C GLN A 11 2.71 -13.52 -0.09
N ASP A 12 2.89 -12.41 -0.81
CA ASP A 12 1.82 -11.81 -1.62
C ASP A 12 1.45 -12.64 -2.83
N ASP A 13 2.37 -13.51 -3.22
CA ASP A 13 2.12 -14.53 -4.21
C ASP A 13 1.26 -15.67 -3.65
N ILE A 14 1.08 -15.75 -2.33
CA ILE A 14 0.21 -16.73 -1.67
C ILE A 14 -1.17 -16.08 -1.46
N PRO A 15 -2.20 -16.45 -2.24
CA PRO A 15 -3.53 -15.85 -2.08
C PRO A 15 -4.18 -16.30 -0.77
N SER A 16 -4.70 -15.34 0.01
CA SER A 16 -5.50 -15.61 1.22
C SER A 16 -7.00 -15.39 1.02
N ASN A 17 -7.42 -14.80 -0.10
CA ASN A 17 -8.83 -14.64 -0.46
C ASN A 17 -9.45 -16.00 -0.81
N PRO A 18 -10.37 -16.55 0.02
CA PRO A 18 -10.92 -17.88 -0.20
C PRO A 18 -12.15 -17.86 -1.12
N THR A 19 -12.63 -16.68 -1.53
CA THR A 19 -13.91 -16.56 -2.23
C THR A 19 -13.81 -16.98 -3.68
N SER A 20 -14.94 -17.45 -4.21
CA SER A 20 -15.18 -17.58 -5.65
C SER A 20 -15.97 -16.38 -6.17
N ASN A 21 -15.74 -15.19 -5.61
CA ASN A 21 -16.39 -13.96 -6.06
C ASN A 21 -16.25 -13.79 -7.58
N PRO A 22 -17.24 -13.14 -8.24
CA PRO A 22 -17.50 -13.32 -9.66
C PRO A 22 -16.22 -13.36 -10.50
N ARG A 23 -15.94 -14.56 -11.01
CA ARG A 23 -15.08 -14.74 -12.17
C ARG A 23 -16.01 -14.61 -13.37
N VAL A 24 -15.63 -13.81 -14.36
CA VAL A 24 -16.55 -13.47 -15.46
C VAL A 24 -16.99 -14.70 -16.28
N ALA A 25 -16.36 -15.87 -16.13
CA ALA A 25 -16.80 -17.12 -16.76
C ALA A 25 -18.24 -17.54 -16.42
N ASP A 26 -18.75 -17.25 -15.21
CA ASP A 26 -20.14 -17.55 -14.84
C ASP A 26 -21.16 -16.65 -15.54
N LEU A 27 -20.72 -15.47 -15.98
CA LEU A 27 -21.54 -14.47 -16.67
C LEU A 27 -21.54 -14.69 -18.21
N ILE A 28 -20.51 -15.34 -18.75
CA ILE A 28 -20.44 -15.78 -20.16
C ILE A 28 -21.55 -16.78 -20.48
N ASN A 29 -21.92 -17.68 -19.56
CA ASN A 29 -23.06 -18.60 -19.75
C ASN A 29 -24.42 -17.86 -19.79
N ALA A 30 -24.56 -16.74 -19.07
CA ALA A 30 -25.76 -15.89 -19.13
C ALA A 30 -25.82 -15.05 -20.42
N ARG A 31 -24.67 -14.65 -20.97
CA ARG A 31 -24.60 -13.92 -22.25
C ARG A 31 -24.79 -14.83 -23.47
N LEU A 32 -24.29 -16.08 -23.40
CA LEU A 32 -24.52 -17.11 -24.42
C LEU A 32 -25.97 -17.62 -24.41
N SER A 33 -26.64 -17.74 -23.27
CA SER A 33 -28.06 -18.11 -23.21
C SER A 33 -28.99 -17.00 -23.75
N ARG A 34 -28.69 -15.73 -23.47
CA ARG A 34 -29.45 -14.57 -24.01
C ARG A 34 -29.21 -14.33 -25.51
N ARG A 35 -27.98 -14.54 -26.02
CA ARG A 35 -27.68 -14.46 -27.46
C ARG A 35 -28.11 -15.71 -28.24
N GLY A 36 -28.14 -16.88 -27.60
CA GLY A 36 -28.65 -18.12 -28.20
C GLY A 36 -30.15 -18.06 -28.51
N PHE A 37 -30.93 -17.37 -27.68
CA PHE A 37 -32.37 -17.17 -27.89
C PHE A 37 -32.69 -16.25 -29.09
N PHE A 38 -31.91 -15.17 -29.29
CA PHE A 38 -32.13 -14.22 -30.41
C PHE A 38 -31.47 -14.63 -31.74
N LYS A 39 -30.50 -15.56 -31.74
CA LYS A 39 -29.94 -16.14 -32.98
C LYS A 39 -30.76 -17.29 -33.55
N GLY A 40 -31.75 -17.81 -32.81
CA GLY A 40 -32.60 -18.92 -33.24
C GLY A 40 -33.70 -18.58 -34.26
N LEU A 41 -33.87 -17.30 -34.64
CA LEU A 41 -35.01 -16.86 -35.48
C LEU A 41 -34.63 -16.13 -36.77
N MET A 42 -33.34 -15.90 -37.07
CA MET A 42 -32.94 -15.33 -38.36
C MET A 42 -31.58 -15.87 -38.84
N ALA A 43 -31.57 -16.27 -40.12
CA ALA A 43 -30.43 -16.46 -41.00
C ALA A 43 -29.72 -17.84 -41.00
N THR A 44 -30.37 -18.78 -41.68
CA THR A 44 -29.72 -19.69 -42.62
C THR A 44 -28.94 -18.90 -43.67
N SER A 45 -27.60 -18.94 -43.64
CA SER A 45 -26.65 -19.00 -44.79
C SER A 45 -25.27 -18.39 -44.48
N ALA A 46 -24.24 -19.06 -45.03
CA ALA A 46 -22.84 -18.66 -45.19
C ALA A 46 -21.91 -18.70 -43.95
N VAL A 47 -21.21 -19.83 -43.83
CA VAL A 47 -19.92 -19.98 -43.13
C VAL A 47 -18.82 -19.35 -44.00
N ALA A 48 -18.35 -18.16 -43.63
CA ALA A 48 -17.04 -17.62 -44.00
C ALA A 48 -16.73 -16.37 -43.15
N GLY A 49 -15.68 -16.41 -42.33
CA GLY A 49 -15.10 -15.22 -41.69
C GLY A 49 -15.47 -15.01 -40.21
N ALA A 50 -14.89 -15.81 -39.32
CA ALA A 50 -14.78 -15.49 -37.89
C ALA A 50 -13.30 -15.23 -37.54
N TYR A 51 -12.72 -14.22 -38.16
CA TYR A 51 -11.56 -13.49 -37.65
C TYR A 51 -12.06 -12.06 -37.42
N MET A 52 -12.24 -11.68 -36.14
CA MET A 52 -12.56 -10.37 -35.54
C MET A 52 -13.40 -10.66 -34.28
N ALA A 53 -13.01 -10.37 -33.04
CA ALA A 53 -12.13 -9.32 -32.55
C ALA A 53 -11.44 -9.74 -31.23
N THR A 54 -10.12 -9.73 -31.23
CA THR A 54 -9.28 -9.51 -30.04
C THR A 54 -8.52 -8.20 -30.22
N ASN A 55 -9.25 -7.11 -30.49
CA ASN A 55 -8.69 -5.76 -30.52
C ASN A 55 -8.95 -5.10 -29.16
N GLY A 56 -8.08 -5.39 -28.20
CA GLY A 56 -8.06 -4.76 -26.88
C GLY A 56 -6.76 -4.02 -26.56
N VAL A 57 -5.77 -4.04 -27.45
CA VAL A 57 -4.58 -3.18 -27.31
C VAL A 57 -4.80 -1.98 -28.22
N VAL A 58 -5.37 -0.91 -27.66
CA VAL A 58 -5.37 0.39 -28.32
C VAL A 58 -3.92 0.82 -28.41
N ARG A 59 -3.34 0.82 -29.62
CA ARG A 59 -2.07 1.53 -29.82
C ARG A 59 -2.34 3.01 -29.61
N ALA A 60 -1.59 3.66 -28.72
CA ALA A 60 -1.57 5.10 -28.59
C ALA A 60 -1.39 5.73 -29.99
N GLN A 61 -2.36 6.53 -30.42
CA GLN A 61 -2.38 7.16 -31.75
C GLN A 61 -1.59 8.47 -31.78
N ASP A 62 -1.31 9.07 -30.62
CA ASP A 62 -0.60 10.33 -30.53
C ASP A 62 0.92 10.16 -30.48
N ALA A 63 1.63 11.11 -31.06
CA ALA A 63 3.07 11.17 -30.94
C ALA A 63 3.45 11.34 -29.45
N SER A 64 4.39 10.53 -28.98
CA SER A 64 4.92 10.65 -27.63
C SER A 64 5.45 12.08 -27.38
N THR A 65 5.06 12.68 -26.27
CA THR A 65 5.62 13.97 -25.81
C THR A 65 7.00 13.81 -25.15
N LEU A 66 7.48 12.57 -24.98
CA LEU A 66 8.79 12.29 -24.37
C LEU A 66 9.91 12.76 -25.29
N THR A 67 10.85 13.53 -24.73
CA THR A 67 11.96 14.16 -25.47
C THR A 67 13.26 13.35 -25.41
N PHE A 68 13.33 12.31 -24.57
CA PHE A 68 14.52 11.47 -24.42
C PHE A 68 14.42 10.19 -25.26
N LYS A 69 15.58 9.66 -25.64
CA LYS A 69 15.67 8.36 -26.32
C LYS A 69 15.62 7.23 -25.29
N SER A 70 14.72 6.27 -25.48
CA SER A 70 14.68 5.06 -24.66
C SER A 70 16.03 4.32 -24.69
N ILE A 71 16.49 3.91 -23.52
CA ILE A 71 17.70 3.08 -23.37
C ILE A 71 17.37 1.60 -23.55
N PRO A 72 18.32 0.75 -23.99
CA PRO A 72 18.15 -0.70 -23.97
C PRO A 72 18.21 -1.23 -22.52
N GLN A 73 17.50 -2.33 -22.26
CA GLN A 73 17.61 -3.06 -20.99
C GLN A 73 19.04 -3.60 -20.83
N LYS A 74 19.66 -3.35 -19.67
CA LYS A 74 20.99 -3.85 -19.32
C LYS A 74 21.14 -3.97 -17.80
N ILE A 75 21.89 -4.97 -17.35
CA ILE A 75 22.27 -5.14 -15.95
C ILE A 75 23.67 -4.52 -15.79
N THR A 76 23.78 -3.47 -14.99
CA THR A 76 25.04 -2.75 -14.74
C THR A 76 25.25 -2.52 -13.25
N LYS A 77 26.51 -2.35 -12.83
CA LYS A 77 26.86 -2.04 -11.43
C LYS A 77 26.37 -0.67 -10.94
N THR A 78 25.96 0.20 -11.87
CA THR A 78 25.53 1.58 -11.63
C THR A 78 24.30 1.89 -12.46
N HIS A 79 23.62 3.00 -12.18
CA HIS A 79 22.44 3.45 -12.91
C HIS A 79 22.74 3.72 -14.38
N ALA A 80 21.82 3.30 -15.25
CA ALA A 80 21.81 3.63 -16.65
C ALA A 80 20.82 4.77 -16.91
N VAL A 81 21.28 5.87 -17.51
CA VAL A 81 20.44 7.02 -17.86
C VAL A 81 20.54 7.32 -19.35
N ALA A 82 19.54 8.05 -19.88
CA ALA A 82 19.53 8.50 -21.27
C ALA A 82 20.62 9.57 -21.52
N ASP A 83 20.99 9.77 -22.78
CA ASP A 83 21.96 10.81 -23.16
C ASP A 83 21.51 12.20 -22.67
N GLY A 84 22.40 12.94 -22.03
CA GLY A 84 22.11 14.26 -21.46
C GLY A 84 21.60 14.26 -20.01
N TYR A 85 21.45 13.08 -19.38
CA TYR A 85 21.06 12.93 -17.98
C TYR A 85 22.22 12.41 -17.12
N ASP A 86 22.14 12.68 -15.81
CA ASP A 86 23.03 12.15 -14.78
C ASP A 86 22.23 11.49 -13.64
N ALA A 87 22.91 10.70 -12.82
CA ALA A 87 22.35 10.08 -11.63
C ALA A 87 23.34 10.23 -10.48
N ASN A 88 22.93 10.93 -9.43
CA ASN A 88 23.74 11.18 -8.23
C ASN A 88 23.03 10.60 -7.01
N ILE A 89 23.82 10.12 -6.04
CA ILE A 89 23.27 9.63 -4.79
C ILE A 89 23.02 10.83 -3.87
N LEU A 90 21.76 11.01 -3.45
CA LEU A 90 21.34 12.08 -2.55
C LEU A 90 21.53 11.70 -1.07
N ILE A 91 21.03 10.52 -0.69
CA ILE A 91 21.06 9.97 0.68
C ILE A 91 21.02 8.44 0.59
N ARG A 92 21.58 7.74 1.58
CA ARG A 92 21.65 6.27 1.68
C ARG A 92 21.20 5.78 3.04
N TYR A 93 20.85 4.50 3.15
CA TYR A 93 20.73 3.81 4.42
C TYR A 93 21.90 4.14 5.37
N GLY A 94 21.58 4.49 6.61
CA GLY A 94 22.56 4.87 7.63
C GLY A 94 22.99 6.34 7.60
N ASP A 95 22.75 7.07 6.51
CA ASP A 95 23.07 8.51 6.47
C ASP A 95 22.26 9.27 7.51
N LYS A 96 22.79 10.41 7.97
CA LYS A 96 22.18 11.21 9.02
C LYS A 96 20.81 11.77 8.59
N VAL A 97 19.79 11.56 9.42
CA VAL A 97 18.50 12.28 9.29
C VAL A 97 18.44 13.43 10.28
N VAL A 98 18.54 13.16 11.59
CA VAL A 98 18.51 14.21 12.61
C VAL A 98 19.90 14.77 12.95
N ALA A 99 19.96 16.00 13.46
CA ALA A 99 21.19 16.76 13.67
C ALA A 99 22.27 16.06 14.54
N ASP A 100 21.87 15.15 15.41
CA ASP A 100 22.76 14.41 16.32
C ASP A 100 22.91 12.92 15.97
N ALA A 101 22.46 12.49 14.78
CA ALA A 101 22.70 11.12 14.34
C ALA A 101 24.22 10.88 14.17
N PRO A 102 24.76 9.77 14.70
CA PRO A 102 26.16 9.43 14.50
C PRO A 102 26.42 8.99 13.06
N ALA A 103 27.69 8.94 12.67
CA ALA A 103 28.09 8.38 11.38
C ALA A 103 27.74 6.89 11.31
N PHE A 104 27.27 6.45 10.14
CA PHE A 104 26.97 5.04 9.92
C PHE A 104 28.24 4.18 9.99
N VAL A 105 28.14 3.04 10.67
CA VAL A 105 29.20 2.02 10.74
C VAL A 105 28.61 0.72 10.19
N PRO A 106 28.96 0.31 8.96
CA PRO A 106 28.45 -0.93 8.37
C PRO A 106 28.69 -2.14 9.27
N GLY A 107 27.65 -2.95 9.48
CA GLY A 107 27.69 -4.15 10.32
C GLY A 107 27.65 -3.89 11.84
N ALA A 108 27.60 -2.63 12.29
CA ALA A 108 27.34 -2.34 13.69
C ALA A 108 25.88 -2.68 14.06
N VAL A 109 25.67 -3.03 15.33
CA VAL A 109 24.34 -3.30 15.88
C VAL A 109 24.05 -2.24 16.93
N ASP A 110 23.33 -1.21 16.51
CA ASP A 110 22.96 -0.10 17.38
C ASP A 110 21.60 0.48 16.93
N ALA A 111 20.54 0.08 17.63
CA ALA A 111 19.18 0.54 17.34
C ALA A 111 19.01 2.04 17.65
N VAL A 112 19.71 2.57 18.65
CA VAL A 112 19.59 3.99 19.05
C VAL A 112 20.17 4.89 17.97
N SER A 113 21.33 4.50 17.41
CA SER A 113 21.93 5.18 16.26
C SER A 113 21.04 5.05 15.02
N GLN A 114 20.57 3.83 14.73
CA GLN A 114 19.73 3.59 13.57
C GLN A 114 18.42 4.38 13.63
N ASN A 115 17.84 4.58 14.81
CA ASN A 115 16.61 5.36 14.98
C ASN A 115 16.77 6.88 14.70
N LYS A 116 18.00 7.33 14.38
CA LYS A 116 18.35 8.70 14.00
C LYS A 116 18.85 8.83 12.56
N GLN A 117 19.15 7.70 11.91
CA GLN A 117 19.75 7.58 10.58
C GLN A 117 18.69 7.25 9.52
N PHE A 118 18.99 7.35 8.23
CA PHE A 118 18.06 6.99 7.17
C PHE A 118 17.83 5.48 7.21
N GLY A 119 16.58 5.06 7.01
CA GLY A 119 16.21 3.64 7.10
C GLY A 119 16.65 2.81 5.88
N TYR A 120 16.24 1.55 5.89
CA TYR A 120 16.64 0.53 4.90
C TYR A 120 15.54 0.31 3.85
N ASN A 121 15.93 -0.10 2.63
CA ASN A 121 15.05 -0.30 1.46
C ASN A 121 14.04 0.84 1.32
N ASN A 122 14.56 1.99 0.88
CA ASN A 122 13.72 3.13 0.63
C ASN A 122 12.69 2.83 -0.45
N ASP A 123 11.45 3.21 -0.20
CA ASP A 123 10.34 3.03 -1.13
C ASP A 123 9.73 4.39 -1.49
N PHE A 124 8.44 4.61 -1.19
CA PHE A 124 7.70 5.84 -1.47
C PHE A 124 8.53 7.10 -1.24
N ILE A 125 8.43 8.02 -2.20
CA ILE A 125 9.08 9.32 -2.14
C ILE A 125 8.08 10.44 -2.43
N ALA A 126 7.95 11.37 -1.48
CA ALA A 126 7.20 12.59 -1.66
C ALA A 126 8.09 13.82 -1.47
N PHE A 127 8.06 14.73 -2.44
CA PHE A 127 8.64 16.06 -2.31
C PHE A 127 7.57 17.06 -1.85
N MET A 128 7.82 17.72 -0.72
CA MET A 128 6.93 18.66 -0.05
C MET A 128 7.60 20.05 -0.02
N PRO A 129 7.18 21.01 -0.85
CA PRO A 129 7.89 22.28 -1.02
C PRO A 129 8.08 23.10 0.26
N LEU A 130 9.17 23.88 0.30
CA LEU A 130 9.43 24.90 1.32
C LEU A 130 9.57 26.30 0.69
N PRO A 131 9.02 27.36 1.31
CA PRO A 131 8.16 27.33 2.50
C PRO A 131 6.82 26.60 2.24
N VAL A 132 6.12 26.22 3.30
CA VAL A 132 4.83 25.50 3.23
C VAL A 132 3.87 26.24 2.29
N GLY A 133 3.25 25.50 1.37
CA GLY A 133 2.31 26.05 0.38
C GLY A 133 2.98 26.73 -0.83
N SER A 134 4.31 26.65 -0.97
CA SER A 134 4.98 27.07 -2.19
C SER A 134 4.88 26.02 -3.30
N ASP A 135 5.03 26.45 -4.54
CA ASP A 135 5.21 25.57 -5.72
C ASP A 135 6.70 25.40 -6.07
N SER A 136 7.60 25.66 -5.11
CA SER A 136 9.04 25.52 -5.31
C SER A 136 9.37 24.06 -5.63
N SER A 137 10.17 23.83 -6.66
CA SER A 137 10.71 22.51 -7.00
C SER A 137 12.21 22.39 -6.71
N ASP A 138 12.82 23.38 -6.04
CA ASP A 138 14.27 23.45 -5.78
C ASP A 138 14.62 23.45 -4.29
N HIS A 139 13.63 23.53 -3.40
CA HIS A 139 13.82 23.48 -1.94
C HIS A 139 12.56 22.94 -1.27
N GLY A 140 12.70 21.88 -0.47
CA GLY A 140 11.57 21.22 0.16
C GLY A 140 11.99 20.14 1.14
N LEU A 141 11.01 19.38 1.61
CA LEU A 141 11.20 18.16 2.38
C LEU A 141 11.07 16.96 1.45
N LEU A 142 11.96 16.00 1.62
CA LEU A 142 11.86 14.68 1.04
C LEU A 142 11.37 13.72 2.13
N CYS A 143 10.20 13.15 1.89
CA CYS A 143 9.52 12.22 2.76
C CYS A 143 9.68 10.82 2.15
N VAL A 144 10.38 9.92 2.83
CA VAL A 144 10.80 8.63 2.28
C VAL A 144 10.48 7.47 3.20
N ASN A 145 9.72 6.49 2.70
CA ASN A 145 9.43 5.23 3.40
C ASN A 145 10.64 4.31 3.47
N HIS A 146 10.63 3.39 4.44
CA HIS A 146 11.61 2.33 4.65
C HIS A 146 10.86 1.04 4.90
N GLU A 147 10.73 0.23 3.85
CA GLU A 147 9.74 -0.83 3.79
C GLU A 147 10.16 -2.07 4.60
N TYR A 148 11.36 -2.59 4.34
CA TYR A 148 11.87 -3.79 5.00
C TYR A 148 13.40 -3.79 5.13
N THR A 149 13.96 -4.80 5.78
CA THR A 149 15.41 -4.98 5.94
C THR A 149 15.88 -6.32 5.38
N ASN A 150 17.12 -6.34 4.89
CA ASN A 150 17.80 -7.56 4.46
C ASN A 150 18.93 -7.90 5.44
N ALA A 151 18.63 -8.75 6.44
CA ALA A 151 19.58 -9.10 7.50
C ALA A 151 20.90 -9.67 6.96
N GLU A 152 20.82 -10.48 5.91
CA GLU A 152 21.94 -11.10 5.21
C GLU A 152 22.87 -10.09 4.51
N LEU A 153 22.35 -8.89 4.20
CA LEU A 153 23.11 -7.78 3.64
C LEU A 153 23.60 -6.81 4.72
N MET A 154 22.93 -6.75 5.88
CA MET A 154 23.28 -5.88 7.00
C MET A 154 24.41 -6.47 7.86
N TRP A 155 24.43 -7.79 8.08
CA TRP A 155 25.39 -8.45 8.94
C TRP A 155 25.96 -9.75 8.34
N PRO A 156 27.28 -9.97 8.42
CA PRO A 156 27.91 -11.16 7.84
C PRO A 156 27.49 -12.43 8.58
N GLY A 157 27.29 -13.52 7.82
CA GLY A 157 27.04 -14.85 8.37
C GLY A 157 25.57 -15.16 8.67
N LEU A 158 24.66 -14.21 8.47
CA LEU A 158 23.23 -14.45 8.51
C LEU A 158 22.72 -14.95 7.16
N LYS A 159 21.77 -15.88 7.20
CA LYS A 159 21.06 -16.35 6.00
C LYS A 159 19.84 -15.47 5.70
N ASP A 160 19.14 -15.07 6.75
CA ASP A 160 17.85 -14.36 6.70
C ASP A 160 17.58 -13.68 8.06
N ALA A 161 16.46 -12.95 8.13
CA ALA A 161 16.00 -12.23 9.31
C ALA A 161 15.53 -13.13 10.47
N MET A 162 15.44 -14.46 10.29
CA MET A 162 15.13 -15.37 11.39
C MET A 162 16.36 -15.71 12.24
N GLY A 163 17.56 -15.48 11.72
CA GLY A 163 18.84 -15.72 12.40
C GLY A 163 19.35 -14.56 13.27
N VAL A 164 18.70 -13.39 13.24
CA VAL A 164 19.18 -12.19 13.96
C VAL A 164 19.00 -12.32 15.48
N SER A 165 19.94 -11.74 16.24
CA SER A 165 19.85 -11.60 17.71
C SER A 165 18.77 -10.61 18.13
N GLN A 166 18.48 -10.51 19.43
CA GLN A 166 17.52 -9.52 19.95
C GLN A 166 17.98 -8.08 19.69
N GLU A 167 19.28 -7.78 19.83
CA GLU A 167 19.84 -6.46 19.57
C GLU A 167 19.80 -6.11 18.07
N GLN A 168 20.06 -7.09 17.20
CA GLN A 168 19.91 -6.94 15.75
C GLN A 168 18.45 -6.71 15.38
N ALA A 169 17.51 -7.45 15.98
CA ALA A 169 16.08 -7.24 15.78
C ALA A 169 15.66 -5.81 16.17
N LEU A 170 16.13 -5.25 17.29
CA LEU A 170 15.87 -3.84 17.64
C LEU A 170 16.40 -2.88 16.57
N HIS A 171 17.57 -3.17 16.00
CA HIS A 171 18.15 -2.37 14.93
C HIS A 171 17.34 -2.47 13.63
N GLU A 172 16.86 -3.66 13.25
CA GLU A 172 15.92 -3.82 12.13
C GLU A 172 14.65 -3.01 12.35
N ILE A 173 14.01 -3.13 13.53
CA ILE A 173 12.81 -2.37 13.90
C ILE A 173 13.04 -0.86 13.74
N ALA A 174 14.21 -0.35 14.15
CA ALA A 174 14.60 1.05 14.00
C ALA A 174 14.88 1.47 12.54
N ALA A 175 15.21 0.52 11.66
CA ALA A 175 15.49 0.78 10.25
C ALA A 175 14.22 0.85 9.38
N HIS A 176 13.09 0.35 9.87
CA HIS A 176 11.77 0.48 9.23
C HIS A 176 11.16 1.87 9.47
N GLY A 177 10.08 2.18 8.74
CA GLY A 177 9.24 3.34 9.00
C GLY A 177 9.37 4.42 7.92
N HIS A 178 9.68 5.65 8.35
CA HIS A 178 9.73 6.81 7.48
C HIS A 178 10.82 7.80 7.89
N SER A 179 11.36 8.52 6.92
CA SER A 179 12.32 9.62 7.13
C SER A 179 11.82 10.89 6.45
N VAL A 180 11.84 12.00 7.19
CA VAL A 180 11.68 13.35 6.64
C VAL A 180 13.04 14.03 6.67
N VAL A 181 13.54 14.45 5.52
CA VAL A 181 14.80 15.22 5.38
C VAL A 181 14.56 16.48 4.56
N GLU A 182 15.21 17.58 4.90
CA GLU A 182 15.17 18.78 4.05
C GLU A 182 16.19 18.67 2.93
N VAL A 183 15.80 19.02 1.71
CA VAL A 183 16.64 18.96 0.52
C VAL A 183 16.57 20.26 -0.27
N LYS A 184 17.70 20.65 -0.84
CA LYS A 184 17.82 21.87 -1.64
C LYS A 184 18.71 21.67 -2.84
N LYS A 185 18.30 22.20 -3.97
CA LYS A 185 19.08 22.25 -5.20
C LYS A 185 20.00 23.47 -5.16
N THR A 186 21.30 23.23 -5.16
CA THR A 186 22.34 24.27 -5.16
C THR A 186 23.30 24.01 -6.31
N GLY A 187 23.50 25.01 -7.18
CA GLY A 187 24.39 24.87 -8.35
C GLY A 187 23.96 23.77 -9.33
N GLY A 188 22.66 23.42 -9.37
CA GLY A 188 22.12 22.36 -10.23
C GLY A 188 22.05 20.98 -9.57
N THR A 189 22.66 20.77 -8.40
CA THR A 189 22.70 19.48 -7.71
C THR A 189 21.86 19.50 -6.43
N TRP A 190 21.12 18.43 -6.17
CA TRP A 190 20.38 18.25 -4.92
C TRP A 190 21.29 17.86 -3.77
N GLN A 191 21.05 18.43 -2.60
CA GLN A 191 21.78 18.15 -1.37
C GLN A 191 20.82 18.06 -0.19
N VAL A 192 21.11 17.19 0.77
CA VAL A 192 20.44 17.16 2.08
C VAL A 192 20.92 18.36 2.90
N VAL A 193 19.99 19.07 3.53
CA VAL A 193 20.28 20.20 4.43
C VAL A 193 20.51 19.64 5.84
N ASP A 194 21.76 19.65 6.29
CA ASP A 194 22.10 19.20 7.64
C ASP A 194 21.49 20.10 8.72
N GLY A 195 21.13 19.51 9.86
CA GLY A 195 20.58 20.23 11.00
C GLY A 195 19.18 20.83 10.75
N SER A 196 18.44 20.33 9.74
CA SER A 196 17.08 20.81 9.49
C SER A 196 16.19 20.62 10.70
N LYS A 197 15.43 21.67 11.03
CA LYS A 197 14.41 21.62 12.08
C LYS A 197 13.24 20.70 11.72
N TYR A 198 13.07 20.36 10.44
CA TYR A 198 12.01 19.46 9.97
C TYR A 198 12.44 17.99 9.97
N ALA A 199 13.74 17.73 10.14
CA ALA A 199 14.26 16.38 10.06
C ALA A 199 13.65 15.48 11.13
N ARG A 200 13.16 14.31 10.71
CA ARG A 200 12.46 13.39 11.61
C ARG A 200 12.62 11.95 11.16
N ARG A 201 12.88 11.07 12.12
CA ARG A 201 12.68 9.63 11.98
C ARG A 201 11.37 9.23 12.63
N ILE A 202 10.64 8.39 11.91
CA ILE A 202 9.45 7.68 12.37
C ILE A 202 9.78 6.22 12.19
N SER A 203 9.66 5.41 13.24
CA SER A 203 10.06 4.00 13.18
C SER A 203 9.08 3.10 13.92
N ALA A 204 9.24 1.80 13.70
CA ALA A 204 8.49 0.77 14.41
C ALA A 204 8.89 0.63 15.89
N LEU A 205 9.97 1.29 16.32
CA LEU A 205 10.60 1.08 17.62
C LEU A 205 9.90 1.84 18.73
N ASP A 206 9.71 3.15 18.56
CA ASP A 206 9.29 4.04 19.65
C ASP A 206 8.33 5.16 19.22
N THR A 207 8.00 5.29 17.94
CA THR A 207 7.12 6.37 17.48
C THR A 207 5.67 6.08 17.87
N GLU A 208 5.17 6.74 18.91
CA GLU A 208 3.75 6.68 19.27
C GLU A 208 2.89 7.33 18.17
N MET A 209 1.82 6.64 17.79
CA MET A 209 0.81 7.08 16.84
C MET A 209 -0.58 6.94 17.45
N VAL A 210 -1.53 7.71 16.94
CA VAL A 210 -2.94 7.58 17.31
C VAL A 210 -3.73 6.90 16.21
N ILE A 211 -4.70 6.07 16.61
CA ILE A 211 -5.69 5.50 15.69
C ILE A 211 -6.90 6.43 15.70
N THR A 212 -7.37 6.81 14.51
CA THR A 212 -8.47 7.78 14.32
C THR A 212 -9.60 7.17 13.49
N GLY A 213 -10.79 7.77 13.54
CA GLY A 213 -11.99 7.27 12.86
C GLY A 213 -12.74 6.21 13.68
N ALA A 214 -13.68 5.52 13.03
CA ALA A 214 -14.65 4.64 13.68
C ALA A 214 -14.04 3.44 14.44
N VAL A 215 -12.78 3.08 14.16
CA VAL A 215 -12.10 1.93 14.79
C VAL A 215 -11.41 2.33 16.11
N ALA A 216 -11.09 3.61 16.29
CA ALA A 216 -10.38 4.10 17.48
C ALA A 216 -11.12 3.71 18.78
N GLY A 217 -10.41 3.05 19.69
CA GLY A 217 -10.94 2.63 20.98
C GLY A 217 -11.75 1.33 20.98
N HIS A 218 -11.92 0.69 19.81
CA HIS A 218 -12.62 -0.60 19.71
C HIS A 218 -11.91 -1.69 20.52
N ASP A 219 -12.67 -2.61 21.14
CA ASP A 219 -12.11 -3.64 22.02
C ASP A 219 -11.08 -4.54 21.30
N ARG A 220 -11.27 -4.76 20.00
CA ARG A 220 -10.37 -5.52 19.13
C ARG A 220 -9.01 -4.84 18.87
N LEU A 221 -8.82 -3.60 19.35
CA LEU A 221 -7.53 -2.91 19.36
C LEU A 221 -6.89 -2.85 20.75
N LYS A 222 -7.52 -3.36 21.80
CA LYS A 222 -6.94 -3.25 23.15
C LYS A 222 -5.84 -4.29 23.33
N THR A 223 -4.67 -3.84 23.75
CA THR A 223 -3.50 -4.68 24.01
C THR A 223 -2.99 -4.43 25.42
N SER A 224 -2.06 -5.25 25.93
CA SER A 224 -1.58 -5.05 27.32
C SER A 224 -0.89 -3.69 27.52
N SER A 225 -0.21 -3.20 26.48
CA SER A 225 0.51 -1.91 26.48
C SER A 225 -0.38 -0.71 26.17
N ASP A 226 -1.54 -0.92 25.54
CA ASP A 226 -2.55 0.11 25.32
C ASP A 226 -3.96 -0.47 25.55
N PRO A 227 -4.47 -0.40 26.80
CA PRO A 227 -5.81 -0.86 27.14
C PRO A 227 -6.90 0.08 26.63
N THR A 228 -6.56 1.24 26.06
CA THR A 228 -7.54 2.17 25.49
C THR A 228 -7.91 1.80 24.06
N GLY A 229 -7.03 1.12 23.31
CA GLY A 229 -7.23 0.80 21.89
C GLY A 229 -7.16 2.03 20.99
N THR A 230 -6.49 3.10 21.44
CA THR A 230 -6.38 4.37 20.69
C THR A 230 -4.95 4.68 20.26
N ARG A 231 -3.97 3.90 20.75
CA ARG A 231 -2.55 4.15 20.53
C ARG A 231 -1.82 2.92 20.03
N VAL A 232 -0.76 3.17 19.27
CA VAL A 232 0.11 2.14 18.73
C VAL A 232 1.52 2.69 18.65
N ILE A 233 2.51 1.86 18.97
CA ILE A 233 3.91 2.19 18.73
C ILE A 233 4.27 1.73 17.32
N GLY A 234 4.52 2.68 16.44
CA GLY A 234 5.15 2.43 15.16
C GLY A 234 4.21 2.08 14.02
N THR A 235 4.85 1.90 12.88
CA THR A 235 4.27 1.51 11.60
C THR A 235 5.17 0.46 10.95
N LEU A 236 4.61 -0.42 10.14
CA LEU A 236 5.31 -1.59 9.60
C LEU A 236 5.15 -1.65 8.08
N ASN A 237 6.19 -2.14 7.43
CA ASN A 237 6.17 -2.47 6.01
C ASN A 237 5.62 -1.34 5.14
N ASN A 238 6.31 -0.21 5.23
CA ASN A 238 5.88 1.01 4.56
C ASN A 238 6.26 0.97 3.08
N CYS A 239 5.32 0.53 2.24
CA CYS A 239 5.44 0.40 0.79
C CYS A 239 5.37 1.78 0.10
N ALA A 240 4.34 2.02 -0.72
CA ALA A 240 4.07 3.29 -1.37
C ALA A 240 3.35 4.29 -0.41
N GLY A 241 2.63 5.26 -0.99
CA GLY A 241 2.02 6.33 -0.21
C GLY A 241 1.16 7.28 -1.03
N GLY A 242 1.04 8.51 -0.56
CA GLY A 242 0.32 9.57 -1.24
C GLY A 242 0.54 10.94 -0.62
N LYS A 243 0.14 11.99 -1.33
CA LYS A 243 0.14 13.37 -0.82
C LYS A 243 -1.27 13.87 -0.68
N THR A 244 -1.53 14.62 0.38
CA THR A 244 -2.82 15.30 0.53
C THR A 244 -2.74 16.74 0.00
N PRO A 245 -3.87 17.31 -0.48
CA PRO A 245 -3.95 18.70 -0.88
C PRO A 245 -3.70 19.72 0.25
N TRP A 246 -3.77 19.30 1.52
CA TRP A 246 -3.45 20.14 2.68
C TRP A 246 -2.01 19.99 3.17
N GLY A 247 -1.15 19.31 2.40
CA GLY A 247 0.28 19.27 2.65
C GLY A 247 0.70 18.30 3.76
N THR A 248 -0.02 17.20 3.90
CA THR A 248 0.43 16.01 4.67
C THR A 248 0.79 14.89 3.68
N ILE A 249 1.46 13.87 4.19
CA ILE A 249 1.74 12.64 3.45
C ILE A 249 0.94 11.49 4.05
N LEU A 250 0.62 10.51 3.21
CA LEU A 250 0.11 9.21 3.60
C LEU A 250 1.20 8.18 3.31
N ILE A 251 1.47 7.31 4.27
CA ILE A 251 2.37 6.16 4.10
C ILE A 251 1.56 4.90 4.34
N ALA A 252 1.78 3.89 3.50
CA ALA A 252 1.00 2.67 3.55
C ALA A 252 1.59 1.65 4.54
N GLU A 253 0.77 0.73 5.01
CA GLU A 253 1.24 -0.49 5.68
C GLU A 253 0.74 -1.64 4.82
N GLU A 254 1.68 -2.32 4.15
CA GLU A 254 1.35 -3.33 3.16
C GLU A 254 1.46 -4.72 3.78
N ASN A 255 2.66 -5.31 3.79
CA ASN A 255 2.91 -6.66 4.27
C ASN A 255 3.09 -6.79 5.77
N PHE A 256 2.27 -6.07 6.53
CA PHE A 256 2.30 -6.12 7.99
C PHE A 256 2.04 -7.54 8.53
N ASN A 257 1.32 -8.40 7.79
CA ASN A 257 1.00 -9.77 8.22
C ASN A 257 2.27 -10.62 8.45
N GLY A 258 3.34 -10.40 7.68
CA GLY A 258 4.59 -11.17 7.78
C GLY A 258 5.37 -10.91 9.07
N TYR A 259 5.07 -9.81 9.77
CA TYR A 259 5.76 -9.41 11.01
C TYR A 259 5.17 -10.06 12.27
N PHE A 260 4.02 -10.72 12.15
CA PHE A 260 3.38 -11.43 13.24
C PHE A 260 3.49 -12.95 13.05
N GLY A 261 3.52 -13.69 14.16
CA GLY A 261 3.54 -15.15 14.13
C GLY A 261 2.92 -15.78 15.39
N GLY A 262 2.74 -17.10 15.37
CA GLY A 262 2.08 -17.89 16.41
C GLY A 262 0.75 -18.50 15.95
N ASP A 263 0.20 -19.40 16.77
CA ASP A 263 -1.00 -20.17 16.41
C ASP A 263 -2.27 -19.31 16.50
N ILE A 264 -2.73 -18.81 15.34
CA ILE A 264 -3.93 -17.97 15.23
C ILE A 264 -5.21 -18.66 15.72
N SER A 265 -5.26 -20.00 15.75
CA SER A 265 -6.44 -20.74 16.24
C SER A 265 -6.67 -20.61 17.75
N LYS A 266 -5.66 -20.11 18.48
CA LYS A 266 -5.75 -19.78 19.90
C LYS A 266 -6.21 -18.34 20.16
N THR A 267 -6.49 -17.58 19.11
CA THR A 267 -6.95 -16.20 19.19
C THR A 267 -8.44 -16.11 18.87
N ASN A 268 -9.11 -15.08 19.37
CA ASN A 268 -10.47 -14.71 18.96
C ASN A 268 -10.53 -14.07 17.56
N GLU A 269 -9.39 -13.94 16.89
CA GLU A 269 -9.22 -13.27 15.59
C GLU A 269 -8.88 -14.25 14.45
N GLU A 270 -8.93 -15.57 14.70
CA GLU A 270 -8.51 -16.61 13.75
C GLU A 270 -9.03 -16.37 12.32
N ARG A 271 -10.33 -16.11 12.17
CA ARG A 271 -10.97 -15.86 10.87
C ARG A 271 -10.41 -14.62 10.17
N ASN A 272 -10.25 -13.52 10.91
CA ASN A 272 -9.71 -12.26 10.41
C ASN A 272 -8.25 -12.43 9.97
N TYR A 273 -7.43 -13.03 10.84
CA TYR A 273 -6.00 -13.26 10.62
C TYR A 273 -5.73 -14.23 9.48
N LYS A 274 -6.55 -15.27 9.35
CA LYS A 274 -6.52 -16.16 8.19
C LYS A 274 -6.80 -15.43 6.89
N ARG A 275 -7.75 -14.50 6.86
CA ARG A 275 -8.08 -13.72 5.64
C ARG A 275 -6.99 -12.74 5.24
N LEU A 276 -6.21 -12.24 6.20
CA LEU A 276 -5.06 -11.37 5.98
C LEU A 276 -3.74 -12.12 5.77
N GLY A 277 -3.74 -13.44 5.87
CA GLY A 277 -2.54 -14.25 5.66
C GLY A 277 -1.54 -14.18 6.82
N ILE A 278 -1.98 -13.92 8.05
CA ILE A 278 -1.12 -14.12 9.24
C ILE A 278 -1.03 -15.62 9.50
N SER A 279 0.20 -16.12 9.61
CA SER A 279 0.48 -17.55 9.77
C SER A 279 1.16 -17.86 11.10
N THR A 280 1.42 -19.14 11.35
CA THR A 280 2.24 -19.57 12.49
C THR A 280 3.67 -19.05 12.37
N ASP A 281 4.18 -18.96 11.14
CA ASP A 281 5.52 -18.45 10.86
C ASP A 281 5.50 -16.92 10.71
N SER A 282 6.63 -16.29 11.03
CA SER A 282 6.90 -14.86 10.81
C SER A 282 8.18 -14.71 9.98
N TRP A 283 8.28 -13.62 9.22
CA TRP A 283 9.46 -13.23 8.45
C TRP A 283 10.65 -12.84 9.32
N TYR A 284 10.37 -12.32 10.51
CA TYR A 284 11.38 -11.76 11.38
C TYR A 284 11.46 -12.53 12.70
N SER A 285 12.68 -12.64 13.25
CA SER A 285 12.87 -13.23 14.57
C SER A 285 12.24 -12.41 15.71
N TRP A 286 11.66 -11.24 15.41
CA TRP A 286 11.05 -10.32 16.38
C TRP A 286 10.02 -11.03 17.26
N VAL A 287 9.23 -11.95 16.71
CA VAL A 287 8.25 -12.78 17.43
C VAL A 287 8.87 -13.63 18.56
N LYS A 288 10.18 -13.95 18.48
CA LYS A 288 10.92 -14.69 19.51
C LYS A 288 11.25 -13.80 20.72
N TYR A 289 11.36 -12.50 20.51
CA TYR A 289 11.93 -11.56 21.49
C TYR A 289 10.92 -10.55 22.03
N PHE A 290 9.90 -10.18 21.26
CA PHE A 290 8.93 -9.16 21.65
C PHE A 290 7.51 -9.69 21.53
N ASP A 291 6.82 -9.74 22.66
CA ASP A 291 5.49 -10.34 22.79
C ASP A 291 4.43 -9.70 21.88
N ARG A 292 4.59 -8.41 21.55
CA ARG A 292 3.68 -7.70 20.63
C ARG A 292 3.60 -8.32 19.23
N PHE A 293 4.64 -9.00 18.76
CA PHE A 293 4.63 -9.67 17.46
C PHE A 293 4.14 -11.12 17.54
N ASN A 294 3.84 -11.62 18.75
CA ASN A 294 3.32 -12.96 18.97
C ASN A 294 1.81 -12.93 19.22
N VAL A 295 1.04 -13.49 18.29
CA VAL A 295 -0.43 -13.43 18.34
C VAL A 295 -1.04 -14.22 19.49
N GLU A 296 -0.32 -15.18 20.09
CA GLU A 296 -0.80 -15.90 21.28
C GLU A 296 -0.64 -15.07 22.56
N LYS A 297 0.26 -14.08 22.55
CA LYS A 297 0.55 -13.20 23.70
C LYS A 297 -0.18 -11.86 23.61
N GLU A 298 -0.15 -11.24 22.44
CA GLU A 298 -0.86 -9.98 22.15
C GLU A 298 -1.82 -10.17 20.96
N PRO A 299 -2.93 -10.89 21.17
CA PRO A 299 -3.82 -11.32 20.09
C PRO A 299 -4.46 -10.18 19.31
N ASN A 300 -4.54 -8.97 19.86
CA ASN A 300 -5.14 -7.80 19.21
C ASN A 300 -4.11 -6.87 18.55
N GLU A 301 -2.80 -7.08 18.76
CA GLU A 301 -1.77 -6.18 18.21
C GLU A 301 -1.81 -6.12 16.68
N PRO A 302 -1.97 -7.24 15.92
CA PRO A 302 -2.07 -7.16 14.46
C PRO A 302 -3.20 -6.27 13.94
N ASN A 303 -4.30 -6.10 14.68
CA ASN A 303 -5.40 -5.22 14.29
C ASN A 303 -5.01 -3.73 14.30
N LYS A 304 -3.89 -3.36 14.94
CA LYS A 304 -3.35 -1.99 14.93
C LYS A 304 -2.51 -1.66 13.70
N PHE A 305 -2.36 -2.60 12.76
CA PHE A 305 -1.57 -2.46 11.54
C PHE A 305 -2.36 -2.82 10.29
N GLY A 306 -1.86 -2.41 9.12
CA GLY A 306 -2.55 -2.51 7.84
C GLY A 306 -3.41 -1.29 7.54
N TRP A 307 -2.99 -0.11 8.00
CA TRP A 307 -3.72 1.15 7.84
C TRP A 307 -2.86 2.16 7.09
N MET A 308 -3.49 3.08 6.34
CA MET A 308 -2.80 4.30 5.92
C MET A 308 -2.46 5.18 7.14
N VAL A 309 -1.21 5.62 7.22
CA VAL A 309 -0.72 6.52 8.28
C VAL A 309 -0.49 7.92 7.72
N GLU A 310 -1.17 8.92 8.27
CA GLU A 310 -1.00 10.32 7.91
C GLU A 310 0.04 11.02 8.80
N ILE A 311 0.97 11.74 8.17
CA ILE A 311 2.05 12.48 8.82
C ILE A 311 2.04 13.93 8.34
N ASP A 312 2.18 14.88 9.26
CA ASP A 312 2.51 16.27 8.91
C ASP A 312 4.04 16.42 8.80
N PRO A 313 4.61 16.49 7.59
CA PRO A 313 6.07 16.59 7.44
C PRO A 313 6.60 17.96 7.86
N TYR A 314 5.73 18.97 7.98
CA TYR A 314 6.13 20.33 8.34
C TYR A 314 6.13 20.57 9.86
N ASP A 315 5.58 19.64 10.64
CA ASP A 315 5.65 19.64 12.10
C ASP A 315 6.33 18.36 12.60
N PRO A 316 7.64 18.40 12.94
CA PRO A 316 8.38 17.22 13.38
C PRO A 316 7.89 16.68 14.75
N THR A 317 7.06 17.44 15.47
CA THR A 317 6.50 17.05 16.77
C THR A 317 5.08 16.49 16.66
N SER A 318 4.46 16.58 15.49
CA SER A 318 3.10 16.07 15.25
C SER A 318 3.00 14.57 15.51
N THR A 319 1.91 14.11 16.11
CA THR A 319 1.66 12.66 16.28
C THR A 319 1.09 12.09 14.98
N PRO A 320 1.72 11.08 14.35
CA PRO A 320 1.14 10.42 13.18
C PRO A 320 -0.20 9.78 13.49
N LYS A 321 -1.08 9.72 12.48
CA LYS A 321 -2.47 9.26 12.63
C LYS A 321 -2.75 8.09 11.70
N LYS A 322 -3.05 6.91 12.25
CA LYS A 322 -3.59 5.78 11.47
C LYS A 322 -5.06 6.09 11.13
N ARG A 323 -5.38 6.16 9.84
CA ARG A 323 -6.68 6.63 9.32
C ARG A 323 -7.63 5.47 9.07
N SER A 324 -8.38 5.06 10.08
CA SER A 324 -9.15 3.82 9.99
C SER A 324 -10.28 3.86 8.97
N ALA A 325 -10.76 5.06 8.60
CA ALA A 325 -11.83 5.21 7.62
C ALA A 325 -11.41 4.78 6.19
N LEU A 326 -10.11 4.66 5.92
CA LEU A 326 -9.59 4.14 4.65
C LEU A 326 -9.58 2.60 4.57
N GLY A 327 -10.00 1.91 5.64
CA GLY A 327 -10.05 0.45 5.71
C GLY A 327 -8.74 -0.18 6.18
N ARG A 328 -8.79 -1.49 6.47
CA ARG A 328 -7.64 -2.29 6.89
C ARG A 328 -7.36 -3.42 5.92
N PHE A 329 -6.22 -3.36 5.26
CA PHE A 329 -5.75 -4.36 4.30
C PHE A 329 -4.27 -4.10 3.98
N LYS A 330 -3.70 -4.79 2.98
CA LYS A 330 -2.32 -4.59 2.56
C LYS A 330 -2.26 -3.42 1.59
N HIS A 331 -2.21 -2.20 2.14
CA HIS A 331 -2.21 -1.02 1.30
C HIS A 331 -0.89 -0.92 0.53
N GLU A 332 -0.95 -0.82 -0.79
CA GLU A 332 0.21 -0.32 -1.56
C GLU A 332 0.44 1.16 -1.21
N GLY A 333 -0.61 1.96 -1.39
CA GLY A 333 -0.59 3.41 -1.31
C GLY A 333 -2.01 3.97 -1.28
N ALA A 334 -2.13 5.28 -1.14
CA ALA A 334 -3.43 5.94 -1.27
C ALA A 334 -3.28 7.34 -1.87
N THR A 335 -3.63 7.49 -3.14
CA THR A 335 -3.52 8.77 -3.83
C THR A 335 -4.80 9.58 -3.67
N VAL A 336 -4.65 10.78 -3.10
CA VAL A 336 -5.75 11.70 -2.80
C VAL A 336 -5.91 12.70 -3.96
N ILE A 337 -7.14 12.81 -4.47
CA ILE A 337 -7.52 13.79 -5.49
C ILE A 337 -8.66 14.68 -5.01
N LEU A 338 -8.65 15.92 -5.48
CA LEU A 338 -9.78 16.85 -5.35
C LEU A 338 -10.62 16.81 -6.61
N ASN A 339 -11.93 16.60 -6.43
CA ASN A 339 -12.89 16.89 -7.49
C ASN A 339 -13.07 18.40 -7.63
N LYS A 340 -13.64 18.83 -8.78
CA LYS A 340 -13.91 20.25 -9.09
C LYS A 340 -14.76 20.98 -8.04
N ASP A 341 -15.52 20.24 -7.23
CA ASP A 341 -16.38 20.74 -6.19
C ASP A 341 -15.76 20.64 -4.78
N ASN A 342 -14.45 20.43 -4.70
CA ASN A 342 -13.64 20.22 -3.50
C ASN A 342 -13.98 18.95 -2.71
N SER A 343 -14.72 17.99 -3.28
CA SER A 343 -14.84 16.67 -2.67
C SER A 343 -13.48 15.97 -2.67
N VAL A 344 -13.14 15.36 -1.53
CA VAL A 344 -11.87 14.63 -1.34
C VAL A 344 -12.11 13.15 -1.58
N VAL A 345 -11.33 12.57 -2.50
CA VAL A 345 -11.40 11.16 -2.86
C VAL A 345 -9.99 10.57 -2.73
N ALA A 346 -9.88 9.36 -2.18
CA ALA A 346 -8.63 8.60 -2.18
C ALA A 346 -8.85 7.26 -2.88
N TYR A 347 -7.90 6.81 -3.70
CA TYR A 347 -7.90 5.48 -4.30
C TYR A 347 -6.74 4.65 -3.74
N SER A 348 -6.97 3.38 -3.48
CA SER A 348 -5.98 2.49 -2.86
C SER A 348 -6.10 1.07 -3.40
N GLY A 349 -4.97 0.48 -3.77
CA GLY A 349 -4.83 -0.94 -4.08
C GLY A 349 -4.60 -1.77 -2.82
N ASP A 350 -5.11 -2.99 -2.82
CA ASP A 350 -4.81 -4.01 -1.83
C ASP A 350 -3.93 -5.07 -2.48
N ASP A 351 -2.60 -4.94 -2.32
CA ASP A 351 -1.66 -5.75 -3.08
C ASP A 351 -1.58 -7.18 -2.54
N GLN A 352 -2.49 -8.00 -3.05
CA GLN A 352 -2.38 -9.44 -2.99
C GLN A 352 -3.14 -10.04 -4.16
N ARG A 353 -2.68 -11.23 -4.60
CA ARG A 353 -3.41 -11.97 -5.65
C ARG A 353 -4.87 -12.16 -5.24
N PHE A 354 -5.78 -11.75 -6.13
CA PHE A 354 -7.24 -11.84 -5.99
C PHE A 354 -7.86 -10.91 -4.95
N ASP A 355 -7.13 -9.96 -4.38
CA ASP A 355 -7.72 -8.90 -3.56
C ASP A 355 -8.18 -7.72 -4.44
N TYR A 356 -8.39 -6.53 -3.86
CA TYR A 356 -9.38 -5.59 -4.37
C TYR A 356 -8.84 -4.18 -4.61
N LEU A 357 -9.62 -3.40 -5.36
CA LEU A 357 -9.42 -1.96 -5.55
C LEU A 357 -10.43 -1.18 -4.71
N TYR A 358 -9.95 -0.20 -3.95
CA TYR A 358 -10.76 0.61 -3.03
C TYR A 358 -10.80 2.08 -3.44
N LYS A 359 -11.89 2.75 -3.05
CA LYS A 359 -12.08 4.19 -3.16
C LYS A 359 -12.69 4.72 -1.88
N PHE A 360 -12.07 5.70 -1.24
CA PHE A 360 -12.64 6.45 -0.13
C PHE A 360 -13.17 7.79 -0.61
N VAL A 361 -14.33 8.22 -0.09
CA VAL A 361 -14.89 9.56 -0.32
C VAL A 361 -15.14 10.20 1.04
N ALA A 362 -14.47 11.31 1.32
CA ALA A 362 -14.62 12.01 2.59
C ALA A 362 -16.01 12.65 2.72
N SER A 363 -16.54 12.69 3.95
CA SER A 363 -17.80 13.39 4.26
C SER A 363 -17.65 14.91 4.15
N LYS A 364 -16.45 15.42 4.46
CA LYS A 364 -16.12 16.85 4.42
C LYS A 364 -15.43 17.21 3.11
N LYS A 365 -15.70 18.42 2.64
CA LYS A 365 -15.00 19.03 1.50
C LYS A 365 -13.70 19.68 1.95
N PHE A 366 -12.73 19.73 1.05
CA PHE A 366 -11.50 20.47 1.24
C PHE A 366 -11.78 21.98 1.36
N ASN A 367 -11.20 22.61 2.37
CA ASN A 367 -11.18 24.05 2.55
C ASN A 367 -9.83 24.63 2.10
N PRO A 368 -9.75 25.30 0.94
CA PRO A 368 -8.49 25.86 0.44
C PRO A 368 -7.97 27.03 1.29
N ASN A 369 -8.81 27.60 2.15
CA ASN A 369 -8.47 28.79 2.94
C ASN A 369 -8.10 28.47 4.40
N ASP A 370 -8.20 27.20 4.81
CA ASP A 370 -7.91 26.78 6.18
C ASP A 370 -7.30 25.37 6.18
N ARG A 371 -5.97 25.31 6.25
CA ARG A 371 -5.24 24.03 6.34
C ARG A 371 -5.66 23.23 7.57
N ALA A 372 -5.84 23.88 8.72
CA ALA A 372 -6.12 23.20 9.97
C ALA A 372 -7.49 22.49 9.92
N ALA A 373 -8.48 23.11 9.26
CA ALA A 373 -9.78 22.50 9.03
C ALA A 373 -9.74 21.19 8.20
N ASN A 374 -8.66 20.96 7.46
CA ASN A 374 -8.49 19.79 6.60
C ASN A 374 -7.79 18.60 7.29
N MET A 375 -7.15 18.83 8.44
CA MET A 375 -6.27 17.84 9.10
C MET A 375 -7.00 16.59 9.59
N ASP A 376 -8.33 16.58 9.63
CA ASP A 376 -9.15 15.43 10.06
C ASP A 376 -10.15 14.98 8.98
N ILE A 377 -9.96 15.41 7.72
CA ILE A 377 -10.86 15.03 6.60
C ILE A 377 -10.91 13.52 6.40
N LEU A 378 -9.78 12.83 6.59
CA LEU A 378 -9.67 11.38 6.39
C LEU A 378 -10.19 10.55 7.57
N GLU A 379 -10.75 11.18 8.61
CA GLU A 379 -11.35 10.46 9.76
C GLU A 379 -12.79 10.03 9.50
N ASP A 380 -13.48 10.69 8.56
CA ASP A 380 -14.91 10.51 8.32
C ASP A 380 -15.25 10.54 6.82
N GLY A 381 -15.96 9.51 6.36
CA GLY A 381 -16.32 9.31 4.97
C GLY A 381 -16.85 7.91 4.72
N THR A 382 -16.97 7.55 3.44
CA THR A 382 -17.40 6.22 3.02
C THR A 382 -16.30 5.55 2.20
N LEU A 383 -15.89 4.36 2.64
CA LEU A 383 -15.04 3.48 1.87
C LEU A 383 -15.90 2.63 0.91
N TYR A 384 -15.43 2.47 -0.30
CA TYR A 384 -16.05 1.67 -1.35
C TYR A 384 -15.07 0.65 -1.89
N VAL A 385 -15.58 -0.48 -2.35
CA VAL A 385 -14.82 -1.48 -3.10
C VAL A 385 -15.34 -1.62 -4.53
N ALA A 386 -14.44 -1.84 -5.48
CA ALA A 386 -14.78 -1.94 -6.89
C ALA A 386 -15.44 -3.28 -7.26
N LYS A 387 -16.51 -3.20 -8.05
CA LYS A 387 -17.07 -4.32 -8.81
C LYS A 387 -17.18 -3.94 -10.28
N PHE A 388 -16.38 -4.59 -11.11
CA PHE A 388 -16.37 -4.37 -12.55
C PHE A 388 -17.47 -5.16 -13.24
N ASN A 389 -18.17 -4.47 -14.14
CA ASN A 389 -19.21 -5.06 -14.99
C ASN A 389 -18.62 -5.50 -16.33
N GLU A 390 -19.34 -6.36 -17.05
CA GLU A 390 -18.88 -6.87 -18.36
C GLU A 390 -18.75 -5.81 -19.46
N ASP A 391 -19.39 -4.66 -19.29
CA ASP A 391 -19.32 -3.54 -20.23
C ASP A 391 -18.15 -2.59 -19.94
N GLY A 392 -17.34 -2.90 -18.92
CA GLY A 392 -16.19 -2.10 -18.49
C GLY A 392 -16.53 -1.02 -17.48
N SER A 393 -17.80 -0.83 -17.13
CA SER A 393 -18.18 0.09 -16.05
C SER A 393 -17.83 -0.46 -14.67
N VAL A 394 -17.63 0.43 -13.69
CA VAL A 394 -17.36 0.08 -12.30
C VAL A 394 -18.52 0.50 -11.40
N ASN A 395 -19.00 -0.45 -10.60
CA ASN A 395 -19.87 -0.18 -9.46
C ASN A 395 -19.01 -0.06 -8.20
N TRP A 396 -19.04 1.11 -7.56
CA TRP A 396 -18.40 1.33 -6.26
C TRP A 396 -19.37 0.94 -5.15
N MET A 397 -19.10 -0.18 -4.48
CA MET A 397 -20.00 -0.73 -3.46
C MET A 397 -19.61 -0.21 -2.07
N PRO A 398 -20.51 0.45 -1.32
CA PRO A 398 -20.18 1.05 -0.03
C PRO A 398 -19.96 -0.02 1.04
N LEU A 399 -18.92 0.15 1.84
CA LEU A 399 -18.59 -0.69 3.00
C LEU A 399 -19.15 -0.04 4.27
N VAL A 400 -20.47 -0.12 4.42
CA VAL A 400 -21.22 0.54 5.51
C VAL A 400 -21.94 -0.50 6.35
N HIS A 401 -21.72 -0.47 7.66
CA HIS A 401 -22.43 -1.33 8.60
C HIS A 401 -23.94 -1.04 8.60
N GLY A 402 -24.76 -2.08 8.52
CA GLY A 402 -26.21 -2.00 8.37
C GLY A 402 -26.70 -2.16 6.94
N ASP A 403 -25.81 -2.02 5.94
CA ASP A 403 -26.16 -2.09 4.53
C ASP A 403 -25.86 -3.47 3.93
N GLY A 404 -26.83 -4.01 3.18
CA GLY A 404 -26.69 -5.27 2.47
C GLY A 404 -26.28 -6.43 3.41
N PRO A 405 -25.17 -7.15 3.13
CA PRO A 405 -24.71 -8.23 3.98
C PRO A 405 -23.87 -7.76 5.18
N LEU A 406 -23.59 -6.46 5.34
CA LEU A 406 -22.66 -5.95 6.36
C LEU A 406 -23.37 -5.68 7.69
N THR A 407 -23.93 -6.72 8.27
CA THR A 407 -24.79 -6.65 9.45
C THR A 407 -24.40 -7.70 10.48
N ALA A 408 -25.04 -7.66 11.66
CA ALA A 408 -24.81 -8.63 12.74
C ALA A 408 -25.08 -10.09 12.31
N GLN A 409 -25.93 -10.31 11.30
CA GLN A 409 -26.13 -11.65 10.71
C GLN A 409 -24.85 -12.23 10.09
N ASN A 410 -23.91 -11.39 9.68
CA ASN A 410 -22.59 -11.76 9.22
C ASN A 410 -21.50 -11.28 10.21
N ASP A 411 -21.79 -11.24 11.51
CA ASP A 411 -20.84 -10.88 12.57
C ASP A 411 -20.22 -9.47 12.47
N PHE A 412 -20.86 -8.54 11.76
CA PHE A 412 -20.50 -7.12 11.84
C PHE A 412 -21.45 -6.42 12.81
N ASN A 413 -20.94 -5.99 13.97
CA ASN A 413 -21.76 -5.34 15.00
C ASN A 413 -21.61 -3.82 14.98
N SER A 414 -20.65 -3.32 14.20
CA SER A 414 -20.30 -1.90 14.12
C SER A 414 -19.59 -1.59 12.80
N GLN A 415 -19.46 -0.29 12.49
CA GLN A 415 -18.58 0.16 11.41
C GLN A 415 -17.10 -0.21 11.68
N ALA A 416 -16.69 -0.31 12.94
CA ALA A 416 -15.34 -0.73 13.30
C ALA A 416 -15.07 -2.17 12.84
N ASP A 417 -16.02 -3.09 13.02
CA ASP A 417 -15.89 -4.47 12.53
C ASP A 417 -15.75 -4.53 11.01
N VAL A 418 -16.53 -3.71 10.29
CA VAL A 418 -16.45 -3.61 8.82
C VAL A 418 -15.07 -3.15 8.37
N LEU A 419 -14.48 -2.18 9.07
CA LEU A 419 -13.16 -1.63 8.73
C LEU A 419 -12.01 -2.55 9.19
N ILE A 420 -12.10 -3.21 10.34
CA ILE A 420 -11.08 -4.18 10.80
C ILE A 420 -11.03 -5.41 9.87
N GLU A 421 -12.20 -5.87 9.40
CA GLU A 421 -12.36 -6.99 8.47
C GLU A 421 -12.72 -6.51 7.05
N THR A 422 -12.11 -5.41 6.58
CA THR A 422 -12.42 -4.75 5.29
C THR A 422 -12.43 -5.74 4.12
N ARG A 423 -11.45 -6.64 4.05
CA ARG A 423 -11.38 -7.68 3.02
C ARG A 423 -12.59 -8.61 3.04
N ARG A 424 -13.05 -9.04 4.23
CA ARG A 424 -14.23 -9.91 4.36
C ARG A 424 -15.53 -9.15 4.06
N ALA A 425 -15.62 -7.88 4.41
CA ALA A 425 -16.75 -7.05 4.02
C ALA A 425 -16.82 -6.92 2.48
N ALA A 426 -15.68 -6.69 1.82
CA ALA A 426 -15.58 -6.67 0.36
C ALA A 426 -15.92 -8.04 -0.27
N ASP A 427 -15.48 -9.14 0.35
CA ASP A 427 -15.83 -10.49 -0.03
C ASP A 427 -17.36 -10.67 -0.11
N LEU A 428 -18.09 -10.26 0.93
CA LEU A 428 -19.55 -10.41 1.00
C LEU A 428 -20.32 -9.52 0.02
N LEU A 429 -19.76 -8.36 -0.34
CA LEU A 429 -20.33 -7.50 -1.38
C LEU A 429 -20.10 -8.05 -2.80
N GLY A 430 -19.24 -9.06 -2.96
CA GLY A 430 -18.93 -9.65 -4.25
C GLY A 430 -18.04 -8.74 -5.11
N ALA A 431 -17.03 -8.13 -4.48
CA ALA A 431 -16.02 -7.32 -5.15
C ALA A 431 -15.26 -8.12 -6.21
N THR A 432 -14.74 -7.44 -7.24
CA THR A 432 -14.01 -8.11 -8.32
C THR A 432 -12.59 -8.42 -7.87
N GLN A 433 -12.23 -9.71 -7.86
CA GLN A 433 -10.86 -10.17 -7.57
C GLN A 433 -9.88 -9.72 -8.66
N MET A 434 -8.83 -9.01 -8.27
CA MET A 434 -7.86 -8.36 -9.16
C MET A 434 -6.50 -9.06 -9.18
N ASP A 435 -5.66 -8.73 -10.16
CA ASP A 435 -4.28 -9.20 -10.28
C ASP A 435 -3.31 -8.25 -9.58
N ARG A 436 -3.21 -8.35 -8.24
CA ARG A 436 -2.26 -7.58 -7.40
C ARG A 436 -2.32 -6.06 -7.67
N PRO A 437 -3.39 -5.38 -7.19
CA PRO A 437 -3.48 -3.92 -7.24
C PRO A 437 -2.40 -3.27 -6.39
N GLU A 438 -1.36 -2.77 -7.06
CA GLU A 438 -0.31 -1.94 -6.50
C GLU A 438 -0.75 -0.45 -6.61
N ASP A 439 0.10 0.40 -7.19
CA ASP A 439 -0.09 1.84 -7.28
C ASP A 439 -1.38 2.23 -8.02
N VAL A 440 -2.07 3.24 -7.47
CA VAL A 440 -3.26 3.86 -8.09
C VAL A 440 -3.06 5.36 -8.25
N GLU A 441 -3.00 5.82 -9.50
CA GLU A 441 -2.71 7.22 -9.83
C GLU A 441 -3.90 7.88 -10.56
N PRO A 442 -4.72 8.67 -9.86
CA PRO A 442 -5.71 9.53 -10.49
C PRO A 442 -5.03 10.73 -11.16
N ASN A 443 -5.17 10.84 -12.48
CA ASN A 443 -4.59 11.93 -13.25
C ASN A 443 -5.50 13.17 -13.22
N PRO A 444 -5.07 14.29 -12.61
CA PRO A 444 -5.90 15.49 -12.48
C PRO A 444 -6.10 16.25 -13.80
N VAL A 445 -5.30 15.95 -14.83
CA VAL A 445 -5.36 16.63 -16.15
C VAL A 445 -6.47 16.05 -17.02
N ASN A 446 -6.57 14.72 -17.10
CA ASN A 446 -7.56 14.05 -17.95
C ASN A 446 -8.73 13.42 -17.16
N GLY A 447 -8.64 13.38 -15.82
CA GLY A 447 -9.67 12.82 -14.95
C GLY A 447 -9.74 11.29 -14.95
N LYS A 448 -8.74 10.61 -15.52
CA LYS A 448 -8.62 9.15 -15.54
C LYS A 448 -7.93 8.63 -14.30
N VAL A 449 -8.20 7.39 -13.92
CA VAL A 449 -7.48 6.71 -12.84
C VAL A 449 -6.72 5.53 -13.43
N TYR A 450 -5.42 5.44 -13.16
CA TYR A 450 -4.56 4.35 -13.61
C TYR A 450 -4.26 3.44 -12.42
N VAL A 451 -4.40 2.13 -12.60
CA VAL A 451 -4.17 1.11 -11.57
C VAL A 451 -3.13 0.13 -12.10
N MET A 452 -2.03 -0.04 -11.38
CA MET A 452 -1.05 -1.07 -11.66
C MET A 452 -1.58 -2.42 -11.16
N LEU A 453 -1.55 -3.43 -12.04
CA LEU A 453 -1.93 -4.81 -11.74
C LEU A 453 -0.72 -5.70 -12.03
N THR A 454 0.12 -5.92 -11.03
CA THR A 454 1.55 -6.28 -11.20
C THR A 454 1.75 -7.68 -11.75
N ASN A 455 0.98 -8.67 -11.28
CA ASN A 455 0.95 -10.04 -11.78
C ASN A 455 -0.11 -10.87 -11.03
N ASN A 456 -0.45 -12.04 -11.59
CA ASN A 456 -1.16 -13.11 -10.93
C ASN A 456 -0.97 -14.44 -11.67
N SER A 457 0.10 -15.16 -11.36
CA SER A 457 0.39 -16.47 -11.96
C SER A 457 -0.65 -17.55 -11.60
N LYS A 458 -1.44 -17.34 -10.54
CA LYS A 458 -2.49 -18.26 -10.11
C LYS A 458 -3.82 -18.02 -10.85
N ARG A 459 -3.97 -16.96 -11.64
CA ARG A 459 -5.23 -16.67 -12.36
C ARG A 459 -5.56 -17.78 -13.35
N LYS A 460 -6.72 -18.43 -13.15
CA LYS A 460 -7.22 -19.50 -14.02
C LYS A 460 -8.29 -19.04 -15.02
N GLU A 461 -8.89 -17.88 -14.78
CA GLU A 461 -9.95 -17.34 -15.62
C GLU A 461 -9.72 -15.85 -15.88
N ALA A 462 -9.78 -15.47 -17.15
CA ALA A 462 -9.65 -14.10 -17.59
C ALA A 462 -10.98 -13.32 -17.42
N ASN A 463 -10.87 -12.02 -17.20
CA ASN A 463 -11.99 -11.09 -17.24
C ASN A 463 -11.56 -9.75 -17.88
N ILE A 464 -12.50 -8.80 -18.04
CA ILE A 464 -12.23 -7.55 -18.76
C ILE A 464 -11.11 -6.71 -18.11
N VAL A 465 -10.94 -6.79 -16.80
CA VAL A 465 -9.90 -6.07 -16.05
C VAL A 465 -8.71 -6.94 -15.64
N ASN A 466 -8.71 -8.23 -15.98
CA ASN A 466 -7.62 -9.19 -15.77
C ASN A 466 -7.60 -10.17 -16.97
N PRO A 467 -7.13 -9.73 -18.15
CA PRO A 467 -7.44 -10.38 -19.42
C PRO A 467 -6.61 -11.63 -19.73
N ARG A 468 -5.65 -11.99 -18.86
CA ARG A 468 -4.74 -13.12 -19.07
C ARG A 468 -4.84 -14.11 -17.92
N VAL A 469 -4.90 -15.39 -18.27
CA VAL A 469 -4.62 -16.48 -17.33
C VAL A 469 -3.12 -16.57 -17.09
N GLU A 470 -2.71 -17.03 -15.91
CA GLU A 470 -1.30 -17.19 -15.53
C GLU A 470 -0.48 -15.93 -15.83
N ASN A 471 -1.02 -14.78 -15.41
CA ASN A 471 -0.48 -13.48 -15.74
C ASN A 471 0.84 -13.25 -15.01
N ILE A 472 1.98 -13.50 -15.65
CA ILE A 472 3.33 -13.29 -15.07
C ILE A 472 3.93 -11.91 -15.38
N HIS A 473 3.21 -11.04 -16.10
CA HIS A 473 3.78 -9.81 -16.67
C HIS A 473 3.12 -8.53 -16.21
N GLY A 474 1.90 -8.60 -15.68
CA GLY A 474 1.17 -7.42 -15.23
C GLY A 474 0.68 -6.49 -16.35
N HIS A 475 -0.15 -5.54 -15.97
CA HIS A 475 -0.78 -4.59 -16.88
C HIS A 475 -1.26 -3.35 -16.11
N VAL A 476 -1.52 -2.27 -16.83
CA VAL A 476 -2.13 -1.06 -16.27
C VAL A 476 -3.59 -1.00 -16.70
N LEU A 477 -4.49 -0.86 -15.74
CA LEU A 477 -5.91 -0.64 -15.94
C LEU A 477 -6.19 0.88 -15.94
N GLU A 478 -6.98 1.36 -16.90
CA GLU A 478 -7.50 2.74 -16.93
C GLU A 478 -9.00 2.72 -16.58
N LEU A 479 -9.43 3.63 -15.70
CA LEU A 479 -10.83 3.88 -15.33
C LEU A 479 -11.34 5.20 -15.92
#